data_AF-A0AAJ2B147-F1
#
_entry.id   AF-A0AAJ2B147-F1
#
_cell.length_a   1.000
_cell.length_b   1.000
_cell.length_c   1.000
_cell.angle_alpha   90.00
_cell.angle_beta   90.00
_cell.angle_gamma   90.00
#
_symmetry.space_group_name_H-M   'P 1'
#
loop_
_entity.id
_entity.type
_entity.pdbx_description
1 polymer ?
#
loop_
_entity_poly.entity_id
_entity_poly.type
_entity_poly.pdbx_seq_one_letter_code
_entity_poly.pdbx_strand_id
1 'polypeptide(L)' 'MRTRERVALAHGYRCSICGRVWQAHLDQIDHDVPLEQGGSNDDSNLRPLCDPCHKAKTADEARRRGGGV' A
#
# COMPACT_ATOMS: atom_id res chain seq x y z
N MET A 1 15.54 -1.98 11.91
CA MET A 1 14.29 -2.70 11.61
C MET A 1 13.87 -2.34 10.20
N ARG A 2 13.59 -3.34 9.35
CA ARG A 2 13.30 -3.14 7.91
C ARG A 2 11.94 -2.43 7.81
N THR A 3 11.82 -1.30 7.10
CA THR A 3 10.60 -0.44 7.04
C THR A 3 9.28 -1.22 6.94
N ARG A 4 9.28 -2.33 6.20
CA ARG A 4 8.12 -3.23 6.05
C ARG A 4 7.58 -3.79 7.36
N GLU A 5 8.46 -4.24 8.25
CA GLU A 5 8.09 -4.87 9.52
C GLU A 5 7.52 -3.87 10.51
N ARG A 6 8.09 -2.66 10.56
CA ARG A 6 7.62 -1.56 11.41
C ARG A 6 6.22 -1.10 11.01
N VAL A 7 6.00 -0.89 9.70
CA VAL A 7 4.69 -0.50 9.17
C VAL A 7 3.66 -1.63 9.38
N ALA A 8 4.03 -2.88 9.11
CA ALA A 8 3.13 -4.01 9.37
C ALA A 8 2.75 -4.11 10.85
N LEU A 9 3.70 -3.95 11.78
CA LEU A 9 3.45 -3.96 13.22
C LEU A 9 2.51 -2.82 13.65
N ALA A 10 2.73 -1.59 13.17
CA ALA A 10 1.89 -0.44 13.49
C ALA A 10 0.42 -0.64 13.07
N HIS A 11 0.19 -1.42 12.02
CA HIS A 11 -1.12 -1.77 11.50
C HIS A 11 -1.63 -3.15 11.98
N GLY A 12 -0.98 -3.74 12.98
CA GLY A 12 -1.40 -5.02 13.58
C GLY A 12 -1.35 -6.21 12.62
N TYR A 13 -0.42 -6.19 11.65
CA TYR A 13 -0.29 -7.20 10.58
C TYR A 13 -1.59 -7.44 9.83
N ARG A 14 -2.35 -6.38 9.54
CA ARG A 14 -3.61 -6.44 8.80
C ARG A 14 -3.55 -5.54 7.58
N CYS A 15 -4.16 -6.00 6.49
CA CYS A 15 -4.38 -5.18 5.31
C CYS A 15 -5.22 -3.95 5.68
N SER A 16 -4.74 -2.76 5.34
CA SER A 16 -5.43 -1.50 5.65
C SER A 16 -6.73 -1.29 4.87
N ILE A 17 -6.98 -2.07 3.80
CA ILE A 17 -8.20 -1.97 2.99
C ILE A 17 -9.26 -2.98 3.43
N CYS A 18 -8.91 -4.27 3.53
CA CYS A 18 -9.88 -5.34 3.81
C CYS A 18 -9.73 -6.02 5.18
N GLY A 19 -8.74 -5.65 5.99
CA GLY A 19 -8.56 -6.15 7.35
C GLY A 19 -8.03 -7.59 7.49
N ARG A 20 -7.80 -8.31 6.38
CA ARG A 20 -7.19 -9.65 6.40
C ARG A 20 -5.77 -9.63 6.95
N VAL A 21 -5.31 -10.76 7.47
CA VAL A 21 -3.92 -10.92 7.92
C VAL A 21 -2.95 -10.66 6.76
N TRP A 22 -1.97 -9.80 7.02
CA TRP A 22 -0.88 -9.43 6.11
C TRP A 22 0.30 -10.38 6.30
N GLN A 23 0.82 -10.91 5.20
CA GLN A 23 1.87 -11.89 5.16
C GLN A 23 3.09 -11.33 4.41
N ALA A 24 4.22 -11.22 5.11
CA ALA A 24 5.40 -10.54 4.58
C ALA A 24 5.96 -11.08 3.25
N HIS A 25 5.70 -12.37 2.97
CA HIS A 25 6.15 -13.07 1.76
C HIS A 25 5.19 -12.97 0.56
N LEU A 26 3.94 -12.52 0.78
CA LEU A 26 2.92 -12.39 -0.29
C LEU A 26 2.47 -10.95 -0.49
N ASP A 27 2.44 -10.19 0.60
CA ASP A 27 1.78 -8.89 0.65
C ASP A 27 2.80 -7.75 0.62
N GLN A 28 2.32 -6.54 0.33
CA GLN A 28 3.18 -5.38 0.08
C GLN A 28 2.90 -4.24 1.06
N ILE A 29 3.92 -3.40 1.28
CA ILE A 29 3.71 -2.08 1.85
C ILE A 29 3.63 -1.11 0.68
N ASP A 30 2.59 -0.31 0.66
CA ASP A 30 2.26 0.57 -0.45
C ASP A 30 1.98 1.99 0.05
N HIS A 31 2.13 2.97 -0.82
CA HIS A 31 1.89 4.37 -0.50
C HIS A 31 0.39 4.67 -0.57
N ASP A 32 -0.18 5.30 0.45
CA ASP A 32 -1.57 5.76 0.47
C ASP A 32 -1.80 6.82 -0.62
N VAL A 33 -0.92 7.82 -0.67
CA VAL A 33 -0.76 8.76 -1.77
C VAL A 33 0.47 8.38 -2.59
N PRO A 34 0.35 8.09 -3.90
CA PRO A 34 1.50 7.79 -4.76
C PRO A 34 2.53 8.93 -4.78
N LEU A 35 3.82 8.56 -4.89
CA LEU A 35 4.92 9.54 -4.93
C LEU A 35 4.76 10.56 -6.06
N GLU A 36 4.29 10.13 -7.24
CA GLU A 36 4.05 11.00 -8.39
C GLU A 36 2.91 12.02 -8.16
N GLN A 37 2.03 11.77 -7.19
CA GLN A 37 0.91 12.62 -6.78
C GLN A 37 1.27 13.45 -5.54
N GLY A 38 2.55 13.50 -5.16
CA GLY A 38 3.04 14.26 -4.01
C GLY A 38 3.08 13.46 -2.70
N GLY A 39 2.96 12.14 -2.76
CA GLY A 39 3.13 11.28 -1.58
C GLY A 39 4.55 11.28 -1.01
N SER A 40 4.71 10.85 0.24
CA SER A 40 6.01 10.71 0.92
C SER A 40 6.37 9.26 1.24
N ASN A 41 7.61 9.00 1.61
CA ASN A 41 8.06 7.69 2.13
C ASN A 41 7.93 7.58 3.66
N ASP A 42 7.20 8.51 4.28
CA ASP A 42 6.99 8.49 5.72
C ASP A 42 6.02 7.38 6.09
N ASP A 43 6.18 6.83 7.28
CA ASP A 43 5.31 5.76 7.80
C ASP A 43 3.83 6.14 7.80
N SER A 44 3.51 7.43 7.93
CA SER A 44 2.13 7.93 7.85
C SER A 44 1.50 7.73 6.47
N ASN A 45 2.31 7.66 5.41
CA ASN A 45 1.86 7.41 4.03
C ASN A 45 2.04 5.94 3.61
N LEU A 46 2.62 5.08 4.45
CA LEU A 46 2.85 3.67 4.12
C LEU A 46 1.79 2.78 4.77
N ARG A 47 1.18 1.90 3.98
CA ARG A 47 0.14 0.98 4.47
C ARG A 47 0.40 -0.47 4.02
N PRO A 48 0.20 -1.46 4.89
CA PRO A 48 0.21 -2.86 4.48
C PRO A 48 -1.03 -3.18 3.65
N LEU A 49 -0.83 -3.68 2.44
CA LEU A 49 -1.88 -4.14 1.54
C LEU A 49 -1.65 -5.60 1.17
N CYS A 50 -2.72 -6.39 1.24
CA CYS A 50 -2.68 -7.73 0.69
C CYS A 50 -2.58 -7.71 -0.83
N ASP A 51 -2.01 -8.75 -1.44
CA ASP A 51 -1.83 -8.86 -2.90
C ASP A 51 -3.07 -8.45 -3.73
N PRO A 52 -4.32 -8.92 -3.45
CA PRO A 52 -5.47 -8.52 -4.25
C PRO A 52 -5.84 -7.04 -4.09
N CYS A 53 -5.72 -6.48 -2.87
CA CYS A 53 -5.99 -5.07 -2.63
C CYS A 53 -4.92 -4.18 -3.28
N HIS A 54 -3.66 -4.59 -3.21
CA HIS A 54 -2.55 -3.91 -3.88
C HIS A 54 -2.78 -3.87 -5.40
N LYS A 55 -3.07 -5.02 -6.03
CA LYS A 55 -3.38 -5.10 -7.47
C LYS A 55 -4.57 -4.22 -7.86
N ALA A 56 -5.63 -4.20 -7.06
CA ALA A 56 -6.79 -3.36 -7.30
C ALA A 56 -6.43 -1.86 -7.26
N LYS A 57 -5.63 -1.43 -6.26
CA LYS A 57 -5.15 -0.05 -6.15
C LYS A 57 -4.28 0.33 -7.35
N THR A 58 -3.29 -0.48 -7.70
CA THR A 58 -2.42 -0.23 -8.87
C THR A 58 -3.22 -0.12 -10.17
N ALA A 59 -4.24 -0.97 -10.36
CA ALA A 59 -5.11 -0.89 -11.53
C ALA A 59 -5.94 0.40 -11.57
N ASP A 60 -6.45 0.85 -10.42
CA ASP A 60 -7.17 2.13 -10.31
C ASP A 60 -6.26 3.32 -10.58
N GLU A 61 -5.04 3.32 -10.03
CA GLU A 61 -4.03 4.36 -10.29
C GLU A 61 -3.65 4.43 -11.77
N ALA A 62 -3.42 3.28 -12.41
CA ALA A 62 -3.12 3.22 -13.84
C ALA A 62 -4.26 3.81 -14.68
N ARG A 63 -5.53 3.55 -14.32
CA ARG A 63 -6.69 4.16 -14.98
C ARG A 63 -6.72 5.68 -14.83
N ARG A 64 -6.43 6.19 -13.62
CA ARG A 64 -6.38 7.64 -13.36
C ARG A 64 -5.28 8.35 -14.16
N ARG A 65 -4.13 7.68 -14.37
CA ARG A 65 -3.04 8.21 -15.21
C ARG A 65 -3.39 8.23 -16.70
N GLY A 66 -4.17 7.25 -17.18
CA GLY A 66 -4.56 7.12 -18.59
C GLY A 66 -5.71 8.01 -19.06
N GLY A 67 -6.32 8.79 -18.15
CA GLY A 67 -7.47 9.68 -18.45
C GLY A 67 -7.10 11.04 -19.03
N GLY A 68 -5.82 11.28 -19.36
CA GLY A 68 -5.40 12.46 -20.11
C GLY A 68 -5.60 12.25 -21.60
N VAL A 69 -6.83 12.44 -22.08
CA VAL A 69 -7.14 12.75 -23.49
C VAL A 69 -7.67 14.17 -23.60
#